data_AF-A0A7Y3A266-F1
#
_entry.id   AF-A0A7Y3A266-F1
#
_cell.length_a   1.000
_cell.length_b   1.000
_cell.length_c   1.000
_cell.angle_alpha   90.00
_cell.angle_beta   90.00
_cell.angle_gamma   90.00
#
_symmetry.space_group_name_H-M   'P 1'
#
loop_
_entity.id
_entity.type
_entity.pdbx_description
1 polymer ?
#
loop_
_entity_poly.entity_id
_entity_poly.type
_entity_poly.pdbx_seq_one_letter_code
_entity_poly.pdbx_strand_id
1 'polypeptide(L)'
;FWTWAGYANIFEVWENSGENATLDFESLKYYAHDSEVLVNRLDKLFMHGMLSDETKQIIKTAVDPIQGTNPDVDYMYYRVKMALYLVLISPDYAIKR
;
A
#
# COMPACT_ATOMS: atom_id res chain seq x y z
N PHE A 1 -13.03 -21.39 3.71
CA PHE A 1 -12.04 -20.32 3.56
C PHE A 1 -12.65 -19.03 4.10
N TRP A 2 -12.35 -18.68 5.35
CA TRP A 2 -12.85 -17.46 6.01
C TRP A 2 -11.69 -16.48 6.09
N THR A 3 -11.55 -15.58 5.13
CA THR A 3 -10.70 -14.39 5.32
C THR A 3 -11.49 -13.42 6.18
N TRP A 4 -11.18 -13.46 7.47
CA TRP A 4 -11.64 -12.56 8.50
C TRP A 4 -11.46 -11.09 8.07
N ALA A 5 -12.55 -10.33 8.07
CA ALA A 5 -12.66 -8.92 7.65
C ALA A 5 -11.82 -7.92 8.48
N GLY A 6 -10.91 -8.39 9.33
CA GLY A 6 -10.16 -7.56 10.27
C GLY A 6 -9.06 -6.70 9.66
N TYR A 7 -8.58 -6.98 8.44
CA TYR A 7 -7.56 -6.14 7.78
C TYR A 7 -8.14 -4.95 7.01
N ALA A 8 -9.43 -4.97 6.68
CA ALA A 8 -10.12 -3.82 6.07
C ALA A 8 -10.31 -2.67 7.07
N ASN A 9 -10.32 -2.97 8.37
CA ASN A 9 -10.64 -2.04 9.44
C ASN A 9 -9.45 -1.17 9.90
N ILE A 10 -8.26 -1.32 9.30
CA ILE A 10 -7.08 -0.56 9.75
C ILE A 10 -7.22 0.94 9.42
N PHE A 11 -7.99 1.30 8.38
CA PHE A 11 -8.39 2.69 8.14
C PHE A 11 -9.53 3.19 9.05
N GLU A 12 -10.33 2.28 9.59
CA GLU A 12 -11.49 2.62 10.46
C GLU A 12 -11.06 3.01 11.89
N VAL A 13 -9.83 2.68 12.31
CA VAL A 13 -9.36 2.88 13.70
C VAL A 13 -8.63 4.21 13.90
N TRP A 14 -8.16 4.85 12.83
CA TRP A 14 -7.34 6.05 12.96
C TRP A 14 -8.13 7.36 12.97
N GLU A 15 -9.34 7.31 12.42
CA GLU A 15 -10.36 8.35 12.55
C GLU A 15 -11.43 7.86 13.53
N ASN A 16 -11.37 8.36 14.76
CA ASN A 16 -12.60 8.64 15.51
C ASN A 16 -13.28 9.87 14.88
N SER A 17 -13.50 9.79 13.57
CA SER A 17 -14.10 10.74 12.65
C SER A 17 -14.94 9.84 11.74
N GLY A 18 -16.24 10.09 11.69
CA GLY A 18 -17.24 9.14 11.19
C GLY A 18 -17.25 8.91 9.69
N GLU A 19 -16.11 8.90 9.01
CA GLU A 19 -15.99 8.61 7.58
C GLU A 19 -15.17 7.34 7.33
N ASN A 20 -15.88 6.26 6.98
CA ASN A 20 -15.27 5.01 6.53
C ASN A 20 -14.54 5.22 5.19
N ALA A 21 -13.29 5.67 5.22
CA ALA A 21 -12.38 5.63 4.08
C ALA A 21 -11.95 4.17 3.84
N THR A 22 -12.83 3.39 3.20
CA THR A 22 -12.51 2.02 2.80
C THR A 22 -11.42 2.04 1.73
N LEU A 23 -10.25 1.48 2.06
CA LEU A 23 -9.19 1.31 1.06
C LEU A 23 -9.57 0.21 0.09
N ASP A 24 -9.75 0.54 -1.19
CA ASP A 24 -10.04 -0.44 -2.22
C ASP A 24 -8.78 -1.26 -2.57
N PHE A 25 -8.59 -2.35 -1.84
CA PHE A 25 -7.49 -3.28 -2.02
C PHE A 25 -7.51 -3.99 -3.37
N GLU A 26 -8.68 -4.20 -3.98
CA GLU A 26 -8.78 -4.87 -5.28
C GLU A 26 -8.26 -3.96 -6.39
N SER A 27 -8.61 -2.66 -6.35
CA SER A 27 -7.99 -1.66 -7.23
C SER A 27 -6.48 -1.55 -7.03
N LEU A 28 -6.00 -1.60 -5.78
CA LEU A 28 -4.56 -1.53 -5.51
C LEU A 28 -3.80 -2.76 -5.99
N LYS A 29 -4.40 -3.96 -5.91
CA LYS A 29 -3.82 -5.19 -6.45
C LYS A 29 -3.64 -5.12 -7.96
N TYR A 30 -4.58 -4.51 -8.68
CA TYR A 30 -4.43 -4.27 -10.12
C TYR A 30 -3.18 -3.43 -10.44
N TYR A 31 -2.94 -2.37 -9.66
CA TYR A 31 -1.72 -1.56 -9.83
C TYR A 31 -0.46 -2.28 -9.38
N ALA A 32 -0.56 -3.21 -8.43
CA ALA A 32 0.57 -3.93 -7.86
C ALA A 32 1.31 -4.85 -8.84
N HIS A 33 0.81 -5.05 -10.07
CA HIS A 33 1.59 -5.71 -11.13
C HIS A 33 2.83 -4.89 -11.52
N ASP A 34 2.73 -3.57 -11.44
CA ASP A 34 3.81 -2.61 -11.69
C ASP A 34 4.09 -1.80 -10.43
N SER A 35 5.28 -1.97 -9.85
CA SER A 35 5.64 -1.29 -8.60
C SER A 35 5.68 0.23 -8.74
N GLU A 36 6.00 0.75 -9.92
CA GLU A 36 5.99 2.19 -10.17
C GLU A 36 4.56 2.73 -10.16
N VAL A 37 3.63 2.03 -10.81
CA VAL A 37 2.21 2.44 -10.82
C VAL A 37 1.61 2.34 -9.42
N LEU A 38 1.91 1.26 -8.68
CA LEU A 38 1.45 1.08 -7.30
C LEU A 38 1.97 2.21 -6.39
N VAL A 39 3.28 2.46 -6.39
CA VAL A 39 3.90 3.48 -5.53
C VAL A 39 3.41 4.88 -5.90
N ASN A 40 3.28 5.20 -7.18
CA ASN A 40 2.72 6.48 -7.62
C ASN A 40 1.25 6.64 -7.22
N ARG A 41 0.47 5.54 -7.21
CA ARG A 41 -0.92 5.58 -6.73
C ARG A 41 -0.97 5.83 -5.23
N LEU A 42 -0.15 5.14 -4.44
CA LEU A 42 -0.07 5.34 -2.99
C LEU A 42 0.43 6.74 -2.62
N ASP A 43 1.42 7.26 -3.34
CA ASP A 43 1.91 8.64 -3.19
C ASP A 43 0.80 9.67 -3.45
N LYS A 44 0.01 9.49 -4.51
CA LYS A 44 -1.15 10.36 -4.78
C LYS A 44 -2.24 10.27 -3.71
N LEU A 45 -2.49 9.08 -3.16
CA LEU A 45 -3.53 8.84 -2.17
C LEU A 45 -3.17 9.37 -0.77
N PHE A 46 -1.93 9.16 -0.32
CA PHE A 46 -1.52 9.46 1.06
C PHE A 46 -0.67 10.72 1.19
N MET A 47 0.09 11.06 0.14
CA MET A 47 1.14 12.08 0.20
C MET A 47 0.95 13.20 -0.82
N HIS A 48 -0.16 13.19 -1.57
CA HIS A 48 -0.47 14.15 -2.63
C HIS A 48 0.66 14.32 -3.66
N GLY A 49 1.46 13.27 -3.93
CA GLY A 49 2.56 13.35 -4.89
C GLY A 49 3.89 13.85 -4.31
N MET A 50 4.00 13.97 -2.99
CA MET A 50 5.15 14.58 -2.32
C MET A 50 6.18 13.58 -1.79
N LEU A 51 6.00 12.29 -2.04
CA LEU A 51 6.97 11.27 -1.65
C LEU A 51 8.24 11.45 -2.50
N SER A 52 9.41 11.47 -1.86
CA SER A 52 10.69 11.69 -2.56
C SER A 52 10.99 10.55 -3.54
N ASP A 53 11.68 10.85 -4.65
CA ASP A 53 12.06 9.83 -5.63
C ASP A 53 12.96 8.74 -5.03
N GLU A 54 13.79 9.09 -4.06
CA GLU A 54 14.58 8.14 -3.28
C GLU A 54 13.69 7.16 -2.51
N THR A 55 12.70 7.66 -1.77
CA THR A 55 11.78 6.80 -1.02
C THR A 55 10.92 5.96 -1.96
N LYS A 56 10.47 6.51 -3.10
CA LYS A 56 9.80 5.73 -4.15
C LYS A 56 10.68 4.57 -4.62
N GLN A 57 11.95 4.84 -4.87
CA GLN A 57 12.89 3.83 -5.33
C GLN A 57 13.15 2.75 -4.27
N ILE A 58 13.28 3.12 -2.99
CA ILE A 58 13.41 2.17 -1.87
C ILE A 58 12.18 1.26 -1.81
N ILE A 59 10.97 1.83 -1.88
CA ILE A 59 9.73 1.04 -1.81
C ILE A 59 9.64 0.08 -3.00
N LYS A 60 9.88 0.55 -4.23
CA LYS A 60 9.90 -0.30 -5.44
C LYS A 60 10.87 -1.47 -5.29
N THR A 61 12.11 -1.16 -4.88
CA THR A 61 13.17 -2.16 -4.67
C THR A 61 12.78 -3.21 -3.63
N ALA A 62 12.00 -2.84 -2.61
CA ALA A 62 11.52 -3.78 -1.59
C ALA A 62 10.35 -4.67 -2.08
N VAL A 63 9.51 -4.19 -3.00
CA VAL A 63 8.31 -4.93 -3.45
C VAL A 63 8.48 -5.67 -4.77
N ASP A 64 9.45 -5.34 -5.60
CA ASP A 64 9.75 -6.05 -6.85
C ASP A 64 10.16 -7.51 -6.68
N PRO A 65 10.89 -7.90 -5.61
CA PRO A 65 11.18 -9.30 -5.34
C PRO A 65 9.94 -10.12 -4.94
N ILE A 66 8.83 -9.48 -4.56
CA ILE A 66 7.58 -10.14 -4.15
C ILE A 66 6.81 -10.58 -5.40
N GLN A 67 7.29 -11.64 -6.01
CA GLN A 67 6.72 -12.26 -7.21
C GLN A 67 6.81 -13.78 -7.08
N GLY A 68 5.95 -14.49 -7.80
CA GLY A 68 6.04 -15.93 -7.89
C GLY A 68 4.89 -16.53 -8.68
N THR A 69 4.93 -17.85 -8.82
CA THR A 69 4.04 -18.64 -9.69
C THR A 69 3.11 -19.56 -8.90
N ASN A 70 3.19 -19.55 -7.56
CA ASN A 70 2.31 -20.37 -6.73
C ASN A 70 0.87 -19.82 -6.79
N PRO A 71 -0.10 -20.58 -7.32
CA PRO A 71 -1.49 -20.11 -7.42
C PRO A 71 -2.18 -19.92 -6.07
N ASP A 72 -1.69 -20.55 -5.00
CA ASP A 72 -2.25 -20.42 -3.65
C ASP A 72 -1.79 -19.13 -2.93
N VAL A 73 -0.90 -18.34 -3.55
CA VAL A 73 -0.29 -17.15 -2.96
C VAL A 73 -0.69 -15.90 -3.75
N ASP A 74 -1.37 -14.98 -3.09
CA ASP A 74 -1.70 -13.67 -3.67
C ASP A 74 -0.51 -12.70 -3.54
N TYR A 75 0.48 -12.85 -4.43
CA TYR A 75 1.68 -12.00 -4.46
C TYR A 75 1.34 -10.52 -4.60
N MET A 76 0.29 -10.18 -5.34
CA MET A 76 -0.12 -8.78 -5.53
C MET A 76 -0.64 -8.18 -4.22
N TYR A 77 -1.41 -8.94 -3.45
CA TYR A 77 -1.82 -8.54 -2.11
C TYR A 77 -0.63 -8.27 -1.17
N TYR A 78 0.41 -9.10 -1.22
CA TYR A 78 1.62 -8.89 -0.43
C TYR A 78 2.41 -7.66 -0.89
N ARG A 79 2.50 -7.41 -2.21
CA ARG A 79 3.09 -6.17 -2.75
C ARG A 79 2.37 -4.92 -2.25
N VAL A 80 1.03 -4.91 -2.31
CA VAL A 80 0.21 -3.80 -1.80
C VAL A 80 0.47 -3.58 -0.30
N LYS A 81 0.42 -4.64 0.50
CA LYS A 81 0.67 -4.55 1.94
C LYS A 81 2.04 -4.00 2.29
N MET A 82 3.08 -4.50 1.63
CA MET A 82 4.45 -4.05 1.86
C MET A 82 4.63 -2.59 1.44
N ALA A 83 4.15 -2.22 0.24
CA ALA A 83 4.24 -0.85 -0.24
C ALA A 83 3.50 0.12 0.68
N LEU A 84 2.27 -0.22 1.10
CA LEU A 84 1.49 0.59 2.03
C LEU A 84 2.19 0.76 3.36
N TYR A 85 2.72 -0.32 3.93
CA TYR A 85 3.47 -0.28 5.19
C TYR A 85 4.66 0.67 5.09
N LEU A 86 5.49 0.52 4.05
CA LEU A 86 6.69 1.34 3.84
C LEU A 86 6.36 2.83 3.61
N VAL A 87 5.29 3.14 2.88
CA VAL A 87 4.80 4.52 2.73
C VAL A 87 4.45 5.13 4.08
N LEU A 88 3.70 4.42 4.92
CA LEU A 88 3.22 4.91 6.22
C LEU A 88 4.34 5.09 7.26
N ILE A 89 5.39 4.27 7.18
CA ILE A 89 6.55 4.39 8.09
C ILE A 89 7.67 5.27 7.51
N SER A 90 7.51 5.78 6.27
CA SER A 90 8.54 6.59 5.64
C SER A 90 8.78 7.88 6.44
N PRO A 91 10.04 8.35 6.53
CA PRO A 91 10.34 9.65 7.13
C PRO A 91 9.55 10.79 6.46
N ASP A 92 9.34 10.69 5.15
CA ASP A 92 8.56 11.65 4.35
C ASP A 92 7.11 11.77 4.84
N TYR A 93 6.48 10.66 5.22
CA TYR A 93 5.14 10.63 5.83
C TYR A 93 5.16 11.20 7.26
N ALA A 94 6.14 10.79 8.06
CA ALA A 94 6.23 11.18 9.48
C ALA A 94 6.48 12.68 9.69
N ILE A 95 7.19 13.35 8.77
CA ILE A 95 7.52 14.78 8.86
C ILE A 95 6.36 15.66 8.38
N LYS A 96 5.51 15.16 7.48
CA LYS A 96 4.41 15.92 6.87
C LYS A 96 3.05 15.76 7.58
N ARG A 97 3.01 14.99 8.67
CA ARG A 97 1.84 14.85 9.53
C ARG A 97 1.80 15.92 10.63
#